data_AF-A0A7C4HRC5-F1
#
_entry.id   AF-A0A7C4HRC5-F1
#
_cell.length_a   1.000
_cell.length_b   1.000
_cell.length_c   1.000
_cell.angle_alpha   90.00
_cell.angle_beta   90.00
_cell.angle_gamma   90.00
#
_symmetry.space_group_name_H-M   'P 1'
#
loop_
_entity.id
_entity.type
_entity.pdbx_description
1 polymer ?
#
loop_
_entity_poly.entity_id
_entity_poly.type
_entity_poly.pdbx_seq_one_letter_code
_entity_poly.pdbx_strand_id
1 'polypeptide(L)'
;MVKILCVDDDSSLLFLYQEELSEEGKQICKSIFKCLTEKGSDNKGIRHPATIKHLAEIAQTSESKVVEVVDKFRAKGRSFLTPVEGTPVDSDTVIDISHESLMRIWDKLKTWVDEEFSSVQMYLRLTEAATQFQLGKTGLWRPPDLHLALNWRKTQNPTLAWAKKYNPAFEKVIVFLDASEKKYLQDEQNKVKIQRLELSRTRKLALYMTSAAVVLAFMGLFALTQWQRANQESKEAQIQRDEAEFRKREADSLRILAEGKADRAEIEILLAQIIADSAERQKAQAIIQSHLLEKEKLSALNQANEAVKKSEVFLQEKTEAE
;
A
#
# COMPACT_ATOMS: atom_id res chain seq x y z
N MET A 1 28.39 79.76 -29.95
CA MET A 1 27.84 79.26 -28.68
C MET A 1 26.41 78.78 -28.98
N VAL A 2 26.29 77.54 -29.45
CA VAL A 2 25.01 76.97 -29.88
C VAL A 2 24.28 76.51 -28.63
N LYS A 3 23.09 77.07 -28.41
CA LYS A 3 22.17 76.69 -27.35
C LYS A 3 21.77 75.23 -27.60
N ILE A 4 22.44 74.30 -26.92
CA ILE A 4 21.97 72.93 -26.78
C ILE A 4 20.60 73.07 -26.12
N LEU A 5 19.54 72.76 -26.87
CA LEU A 5 18.22 72.59 -26.28
C LEU A 5 18.35 71.44 -25.28
N CYS A 6 18.43 71.80 -24.00
CA CYS A 6 18.16 70.93 -22.87
C CYS A 6 16.80 70.28 -23.10
N VAL A 7 16.81 69.10 -23.70
CA VAL A 7 15.76 68.11 -23.50
C VAL A 7 16.40 67.05 -22.61
N ASP A 8 16.77 67.48 -21.41
CA ASP A 8 17.28 66.64 -20.31
C ASP A 8 16.12 65.96 -19.58
N ASP A 9 15.05 65.60 -20.29
CA ASP A 9 13.80 65.17 -19.68
C ASP A 9 13.43 63.78 -20.21
N ASP A 10 13.50 62.77 -19.33
CA ASP A 10 13.09 61.38 -19.56
C ASP A 10 11.72 61.32 -20.26
N SER A 11 10.84 62.28 -19.94
CA SER A 11 9.53 62.52 -20.55
C SER A 11 9.55 62.58 -22.09
N SER A 12 10.55 63.20 -22.71
CA SER A 12 10.64 63.31 -24.17
C SER A 12 11.10 62.02 -24.84
N LEU A 13 12.01 61.28 -24.20
CA LEU A 13 12.44 59.94 -24.64
C LEU A 13 11.30 58.92 -24.47
N LEU A 14 10.56 59.05 -23.37
CA LEU A 14 9.39 58.24 -23.09
C LEU A 14 8.29 58.46 -24.14
N PHE A 15 7.98 59.72 -24.46
CA PHE A 15 7.00 60.09 -25.48
C PHE A 15 7.40 59.55 -26.86
N LEU A 16 8.65 59.77 -27.29
CA LEU A 16 9.15 59.25 -28.57
C LEU A 16 9.02 57.73 -28.63
N TYR A 17 9.43 57.03 -27.57
CA TYR A 17 9.34 55.58 -27.53
C TYR A 17 7.89 55.07 -27.53
N GLN A 18 6.97 55.73 -26.81
CA GLN A 18 5.60 55.25 -26.64
C GLN A 18 4.67 55.61 -27.79
N GLU A 19 4.77 56.83 -28.31
CA GLU A 19 3.81 57.43 -29.25
C GLU A 19 4.31 57.46 -30.69
N GLU A 20 5.63 57.55 -30.93
CA GLU A 20 6.20 57.70 -32.28
C GLU A 20 6.74 56.39 -32.89
N LEU A 21 6.86 55.31 -32.10
CA LEU A 21 7.30 53.99 -32.55
C LEU A 21 6.13 53.00 -32.59
N SER A 22 6.03 52.24 -33.68
CA SER A 22 5.18 51.04 -33.74
C SER A 22 5.69 49.98 -32.76
N GLU A 23 4.89 48.96 -32.46
CA GLU A 23 5.33 47.86 -31.59
C GLU A 23 6.58 47.15 -32.12
N GLU A 24 6.69 46.99 -33.45
CA GLU A 24 7.91 46.48 -34.07
C GLU A 24 9.09 47.46 -33.89
N GLY A 25 8.87 48.76 -34.12
CA GLY A 25 9.89 49.80 -33.91
C GLY A 25 10.38 49.88 -32.47
N LYS A 26 9.52 49.62 -31.47
CA LYS A 26 9.88 49.54 -30.05
C LYS A 26 10.83 48.38 -29.77
N GLN A 27 10.59 47.20 -30.36
CA GLN A 27 11.48 46.04 -30.21
C GLN A 27 12.85 46.28 -30.88
N ILE A 28 12.84 46.90 -32.06
CA ILE A 28 14.06 47.28 -32.78
C ILE A 28 14.86 48.30 -31.96
N CYS A 29 14.18 49.34 -31.45
CA CYS A 29 14.78 50.35 -30.57
C CYS A 29 15.43 49.70 -29.33
N LYS A 30 14.70 48.82 -28.63
CA LYS A 30 15.23 48.08 -27.48
C LYS A 30 16.50 47.31 -27.85
N SER A 31 16.49 46.62 -28.98
CA SER A 31 17.65 45.82 -29.45
C SER A 31 18.84 46.70 -29.80
N ILE A 32 18.61 47.84 -30.48
CA ILE A 32 19.66 48.80 -30.83
C ILE A 32 20.34 49.35 -29.57
N PHE A 33 19.55 49.89 -28.64
CA PHE A 33 20.12 50.50 -27.45
C PHE A 33 20.79 49.48 -26.53
N LYS A 34 20.27 48.25 -26.41
CA LYS A 34 20.98 47.15 -25.73
C LYS A 34 22.30 46.79 -26.42
N CYS A 35 22.38 46.85 -27.75
CA CYS A 35 23.62 46.56 -28.46
C CYS A 35 24.67 47.69 -28.27
N LEU A 36 24.21 48.94 -28.30
CA LEU A 36 25.05 50.14 -28.20
C LEU A 36 25.52 50.47 -26.78
N THR A 37 24.95 49.78 -25.78
CA THR A 37 25.30 49.95 -24.37
C THR A 37 25.81 48.65 -23.78
N GLU A 38 26.69 48.77 -22.80
CA GLU A 38 27.13 47.63 -22.02
C GLU A 38 27.34 48.07 -20.57
N LYS A 39 27.26 47.14 -19.64
CA LYS A 39 27.47 47.41 -18.22
C LYS A 39 28.96 47.25 -17.90
N GLY A 40 29.65 48.35 -17.59
CA GLY A 40 31.05 48.33 -17.18
C GLY A 40 31.26 47.82 -15.75
N SER A 41 32.53 47.63 -15.37
CA SER A 41 32.95 47.16 -14.03
C SER A 41 32.42 48.02 -12.88
N ASP A 42 32.27 49.32 -13.11
CA ASP A 42 31.89 50.30 -12.09
C ASP A 42 30.36 50.47 -12.00
N ASN A 43 29.59 49.52 -12.53
CA ASN A 43 28.13 49.59 -12.66
C ASN A 43 27.65 50.81 -13.49
N LYS A 44 28.57 51.43 -14.25
CA LYS A 44 28.29 52.52 -15.20
C LYS A 44 28.10 51.94 -16.60
N GLY A 45 27.16 52.50 -17.34
CA GLY A 45 26.97 52.14 -18.75
C GLY A 45 28.15 52.64 -19.59
N ILE A 46 28.76 51.74 -20.35
CA ILE A 46 29.79 52.04 -21.34
C ILE A 46 29.17 52.03 -22.74
N ARG A 47 29.73 52.86 -23.64
CA ARG A 47 29.31 52.92 -25.04
C ARG A 47 29.97 51.81 -25.84
N HIS A 48 29.20 51.20 -26.72
CA HIS A 48 29.67 50.14 -27.61
C HIS A 48 29.18 50.39 -29.05
N PRO A 49 29.88 51.23 -29.83
CA PRO A 49 29.50 51.53 -31.22
C PRO A 49 29.30 50.27 -32.07
N ALA A 50 28.31 50.28 -32.96
CA ALA A 50 27.99 49.15 -33.85
C ALA A 50 27.51 49.61 -35.23
N THR A 51 27.77 48.82 -36.27
CA THR A 51 27.30 49.14 -37.64
C THR A 51 25.81 48.83 -37.81
N ILE A 52 25.16 49.50 -38.76
CA ILE A 52 23.74 49.23 -39.11
C ILE A 52 23.53 47.75 -39.46
N LYS A 53 24.44 47.17 -40.24
CA LYS A 53 24.42 45.75 -40.57
C LYS A 53 24.39 44.88 -39.32
N HIS A 54 25.26 45.15 -38.35
CA HIS A 54 25.32 44.37 -37.11
C HIS A 54 24.07 44.56 -36.25
N LEU A 55 23.54 45.79 -36.18
CA LEU A 55 22.30 46.09 -35.48
C LEU A 55 21.10 45.35 -36.10
N ALA A 56 21.03 45.27 -37.43
CA ALA A 56 20.01 44.52 -38.16
C ALA A 56 20.10 43.01 -37.91
N GLU A 57 21.32 42.45 -37.88
CA GLU A 57 21.57 41.04 -37.54
C GLU A 57 21.13 40.70 -36.11
N ILE A 58 21.42 41.57 -35.14
CA ILE A 58 21.00 41.36 -33.74
C ILE A 58 19.48 41.49 -33.60
N ALA A 59 18.88 42.53 -34.20
CA ALA A 59 17.44 42.77 -34.14
C ALA A 59 16.61 41.83 -35.04
N GLN A 60 17.25 40.98 -35.85
CA GLN A 60 16.62 40.06 -36.81
C GLN A 60 15.62 40.77 -37.73
N THR A 61 16.02 41.91 -38.27
CA THR A 61 15.19 42.78 -39.10
C THR A 61 15.96 43.33 -40.30
N SER A 62 15.30 44.01 -41.23
CA SER A 62 15.97 44.62 -42.37
C SER A 62 16.71 45.90 -41.95
N GLU A 63 17.85 46.17 -42.58
CA GLU A 63 18.62 47.40 -42.36
C GLU A 63 17.76 48.66 -42.53
N SER A 64 16.83 48.65 -43.49
CA SER A 64 15.89 49.76 -43.70
C SER A 64 15.05 50.11 -42.47
N LYS A 65 14.59 49.10 -41.71
CA LYS A 65 13.80 49.32 -40.49
C LYS A 65 14.68 49.80 -39.34
N VAL A 66 15.92 49.32 -39.26
CA VAL A 66 16.92 49.83 -38.29
C VAL A 66 17.20 51.31 -38.58
N VAL A 67 17.44 51.66 -39.83
CA VAL A 67 17.67 53.06 -40.25
C VAL A 67 16.47 53.94 -39.92
N GLU A 68 15.23 53.49 -40.18
CA GLU A 68 14.02 54.25 -39.81
C GLU A 68 13.97 54.58 -38.32
N VAL A 69 14.31 53.61 -37.46
CA VAL A 69 14.35 53.83 -36.00
C VAL A 69 15.51 54.75 -35.63
N VAL A 70 16.71 54.51 -36.16
CA VAL A 70 17.91 55.33 -35.91
C VAL A 70 17.69 56.79 -36.34
N ASP A 71 17.03 57.03 -37.47
CA ASP A 71 16.72 58.36 -37.98
C ASP A 71 15.84 59.16 -36.99
N LYS A 72 14.86 58.52 -36.33
CA LYS A 72 14.04 59.16 -35.29
C LYS A 72 14.85 59.61 -34.07
N PHE A 73 15.89 58.86 -33.71
CA PHE A 73 16.76 59.13 -32.56
C PHE A 73 17.99 60.00 -32.88
N ARG A 74 18.20 60.37 -34.15
CA ARG A 74 19.26 61.32 -34.56
C ARG A 74 18.71 62.61 -35.20
N ALA A 75 17.39 62.73 -35.31
CA ALA A 75 16.69 63.88 -35.88
C ALA A 75 17.11 65.20 -35.20
N LYS A 76 16.94 66.32 -35.91
CA LYS A 76 17.24 67.68 -35.43
C LYS A 76 16.49 67.97 -34.14
N GLY A 77 17.23 68.36 -33.11
CA GLY A 77 16.71 68.58 -31.76
C GLY A 77 16.70 67.32 -30.87
N ARG A 78 17.01 66.14 -31.43
CA ARG A 78 17.05 64.84 -30.76
C ARG A 78 18.32 64.08 -31.18
N SER A 79 19.48 64.69 -30.96
CA SER A 79 20.79 64.13 -31.37
C SER A 79 21.31 63.08 -30.37
N PHE A 80 20.50 62.06 -30.07
CA PHE A 80 20.86 61.02 -29.10
C PHE A 80 21.81 59.97 -29.69
N LEU A 81 21.75 59.76 -31.01
CA LEU A 81 22.65 58.91 -31.76
C LEU A 81 23.54 59.71 -32.72
N THR A 82 24.71 59.15 -33.00
CA THR A 82 25.67 59.60 -34.01
C THR A 82 25.76 58.56 -35.12
N PRO A 83 26.01 58.94 -36.39
CA PRO A 83 26.26 60.31 -36.88
C PRO A 83 24.98 61.15 -36.97
N VAL A 84 25.13 62.49 -36.83
CA VAL A 84 24.01 63.45 -36.82
C VAL A 84 23.21 63.46 -38.13
N GLU A 85 21.96 63.93 -38.05
CA GLU A 85 21.06 64.10 -39.21
C GLU A 85 21.76 64.82 -40.38
N GLY A 86 21.53 64.34 -41.60
CA GLY A 86 22.14 64.86 -42.82
C GLY A 86 23.34 64.05 -43.31
N THR A 87 23.87 63.15 -42.48
CA THR A 87 24.86 62.15 -42.91
C THR A 87 24.13 60.92 -43.45
N PRO A 88 24.35 60.50 -44.71
CA PRO A 88 23.80 59.25 -45.23
C PRO A 88 24.22 58.08 -44.34
N VAL A 89 23.29 57.16 -44.12
CA VAL A 89 23.50 55.95 -43.31
C VAL A 89 23.42 54.75 -44.25
N ASP A 90 24.54 54.04 -44.37
CA ASP A 90 24.65 52.79 -45.11
C ASP A 90 24.90 51.61 -44.16
N SER A 91 25.04 50.41 -44.72
CA SER A 91 25.22 49.16 -43.97
C SER A 91 26.42 49.18 -43.02
N ASP A 92 27.51 49.83 -43.43
CA ASP A 92 28.78 49.87 -42.69
C ASP A 92 28.91 51.11 -41.78
N THR A 93 27.93 52.01 -41.82
CA THR A 93 27.87 53.20 -40.97
C THR A 93 27.80 52.79 -39.50
N VAL A 94 28.76 53.27 -38.72
CA VAL A 94 28.84 53.04 -37.27
C VAL A 94 27.91 53.98 -36.54
N ILE A 95 26.98 53.41 -35.78
CA ILE A 95 26.07 54.12 -34.88
C ILE A 95 26.64 54.06 -33.46
N ASP A 96 26.61 55.20 -32.77
CA ASP A 96 26.99 55.31 -31.35
C ASP A 96 26.07 56.29 -30.61
N ILE A 97 26.00 56.15 -29.29
CA ILE A 97 25.30 57.09 -28.41
C ILE A 97 26.14 58.36 -28.25
N SER A 98 25.50 59.52 -28.48
CA SER A 98 26.17 60.82 -28.43
C SER A 98 26.77 61.16 -27.07
N HIS A 99 26.04 60.85 -25.98
CA HIS A 99 26.47 61.15 -24.61
C HIS A 99 26.13 60.02 -23.63
N GLU A 100 27.10 59.61 -22.81
CA GLU A 100 26.91 58.59 -21.76
C GLU A 100 25.82 58.99 -20.74
N SER A 101 25.54 60.28 -20.60
CA SER A 101 24.44 60.79 -19.75
C SER A 101 23.08 60.20 -20.11
N LEU A 102 22.87 59.79 -21.38
CA LEU A 102 21.63 59.13 -21.81
C LEU A 102 21.35 57.85 -20.99
N MET A 103 22.39 57.08 -20.66
CA MET A 103 22.26 55.86 -19.86
C MET A 103 21.89 56.15 -18.40
N ARG A 104 22.11 57.38 -17.93
CA ARG A 104 21.79 57.82 -16.56
C ARG A 104 20.44 58.50 -16.46
N ILE A 105 19.96 59.12 -17.52
CA ILE A 105 18.70 59.87 -17.52
C ILE A 105 17.54 58.97 -17.96
N TRP A 106 17.75 58.06 -18.92
CA TRP A 106 16.67 57.25 -19.47
C TRP A 106 16.43 55.98 -18.66
N ASP A 107 15.34 55.94 -17.89
CA ASP A 107 15.08 54.84 -16.95
C ASP A 107 14.80 53.49 -17.65
N LYS A 108 14.19 53.53 -18.84
CA LYS A 108 14.02 52.31 -19.66
C LYS A 108 15.37 51.75 -20.11
N LEU A 109 16.31 52.60 -20.50
CA LEU A 109 17.63 52.17 -20.93
C LEU A 109 18.39 51.50 -19.79
N LYS A 110 18.32 52.05 -18.56
CA LYS A 110 18.91 51.39 -17.37
C LYS A 110 18.38 49.97 -17.19
N THR A 111 17.06 49.83 -17.25
CA THR A 111 16.40 48.52 -17.12
C THR A 111 16.87 47.56 -18.22
N TRP A 112 16.97 48.04 -19.46
CA TRP A 112 17.45 47.23 -20.57
C TRP A 112 18.91 46.81 -20.43
N VAL A 113 19.78 47.69 -19.93
CA VAL A 113 21.19 47.37 -19.64
C VAL A 113 21.29 46.29 -18.56
N ASP A 114 20.46 46.35 -17.52
CA ASP A 114 20.44 45.34 -16.46
C ASP A 114 19.88 43.99 -16.94
N GLU A 115 18.83 44.01 -17.75
CA GLU A 115 18.30 42.81 -18.42
C GLU A 115 19.37 42.18 -19.32
N GLU A 116 20.07 43.01 -20.10
CA GLU A 116 21.14 42.59 -21.02
C GLU A 116 22.29 41.95 -20.24
N PHE A 117 22.77 42.62 -19.19
CA PHE A 117 23.80 42.07 -18.32
C PHE A 117 23.40 40.70 -17.75
N SER A 118 22.18 40.58 -17.24
CA SER A 118 21.66 39.31 -16.70
C SER A 118 21.59 38.22 -17.78
N SER A 119 21.20 38.58 -19.00
CA SER A 119 21.16 37.69 -20.16
C SER A 119 22.56 37.19 -20.54
N VAL A 120 23.54 38.08 -20.58
CA VAL A 120 24.94 37.76 -20.87
C VAL A 120 25.54 36.85 -19.80
N GLN A 121 25.29 37.11 -18.52
CA GLN A 121 25.77 36.26 -17.43
C GLN A 121 25.21 34.83 -17.54
N MET A 122 23.93 34.68 -17.87
CA MET A 122 23.33 33.37 -18.13
C MET A 122 24.01 32.66 -19.31
N TYR A 123 24.24 33.38 -20.41
CA TYR A 123 24.90 32.84 -21.59
C TYR A 123 26.35 32.38 -21.33
N LEU A 124 27.12 33.17 -20.58
CA LEU A 124 28.48 32.80 -20.20
C LEU A 124 28.50 31.56 -19.30
N ARG A 125 27.59 31.48 -18.33
CA ARG A 125 27.43 30.30 -17.47
C ARG A 125 27.05 29.05 -18.27
N LEU A 126 26.15 29.18 -19.24
CA LEU A 126 25.79 28.09 -20.15
C LEU A 126 26.98 27.68 -21.04
N THR A 127 27.78 28.64 -21.49
CA THR A 127 28.97 28.38 -22.30
C THR A 127 30.00 27.59 -21.52
N GLU A 128 30.25 27.97 -20.27
CA GLU A 128 31.13 27.23 -19.38
C GLU A 128 30.59 25.82 -19.14
N ALA A 129 29.31 25.68 -18.80
CA ALA A 129 28.69 24.38 -18.56
C ALA A 129 28.76 23.45 -19.79
N ALA A 130 28.47 23.97 -20.98
CA ALA A 130 28.58 23.23 -22.24
C ALA A 130 30.03 22.78 -22.50
N THR A 131 31.00 23.65 -22.19
CA THR A 131 32.42 23.33 -22.32
C THR A 131 32.84 22.23 -21.33
N GLN A 132 32.45 22.33 -20.07
CA GLN A 132 32.75 21.31 -19.05
C GLN A 132 32.09 19.97 -19.36
N PHE A 133 30.88 19.98 -19.92
CA PHE A 133 30.18 18.78 -20.37
C PHE A 133 30.90 18.10 -21.54
N GLN A 134 31.37 18.87 -22.53
CA GLN A 134 32.18 18.33 -23.63
C GLN A 134 33.49 17.69 -23.14
N LEU A 135 34.08 18.24 -22.07
CA LEU A 135 35.25 17.67 -21.41
C LEU A 135 34.93 16.47 -20.49
N GLY A 136 33.65 16.10 -20.35
CA GLY A 136 33.21 15.01 -19.46
C GLY A 136 33.32 15.30 -17.96
N LYS A 137 33.53 16.57 -17.58
CA LYS A 137 33.72 16.99 -16.18
C LYS A 137 32.41 17.21 -15.43
N THR A 138 31.35 17.56 -16.16
CA THR A 138 30.02 17.81 -15.59
C THR A 138 28.95 17.06 -16.40
N GLY A 139 27.78 16.85 -15.80
CA GLY A 139 26.61 16.30 -16.48
C GLY A 139 25.73 17.39 -17.12
N LEU A 140 24.67 16.94 -17.81
CA LEU A 140 23.61 17.82 -18.32
C LEU A 140 22.89 18.56 -17.19
N TRP A 141 22.38 19.75 -17.48
CA TRP A 141 21.65 20.54 -16.50
C TRP A 141 20.33 19.90 -16.10
N ARG A 142 19.96 20.09 -14.84
CA ARG A 142 18.72 19.61 -14.22
C ARG A 142 17.98 20.79 -13.58
N PRO A 143 16.70 20.65 -13.23
CA PRO A 143 16.02 21.68 -12.44
C PRO A 143 16.75 21.91 -11.11
N PRO A 144 16.83 23.16 -10.62
CA PRO A 144 16.15 24.36 -11.14
C PRO A 144 16.87 25.06 -12.30
N ASP A 145 18.18 24.85 -12.48
CA ASP A 145 19.01 25.60 -13.43
C ASP A 145 18.55 25.45 -14.88
N LEU A 146 18.13 24.24 -15.27
CA LEU A 146 17.58 23.98 -16.59
C LEU A 146 16.34 24.84 -16.88
N HIS A 147 15.43 24.99 -15.91
CA HIS A 147 14.21 25.79 -16.11
C HIS A 147 14.54 27.26 -16.26
N LEU A 148 15.51 27.76 -15.49
CA LEU A 148 15.99 29.13 -15.61
C LEU A 148 16.61 29.38 -17.00
N ALA A 149 17.41 28.45 -17.51
CA ALA A 149 18.01 28.51 -18.85
C ALA A 149 16.98 28.46 -19.98
N LEU A 150 15.98 27.58 -19.88
CA LEU A 150 14.92 27.47 -20.87
C LEU A 150 14.04 28.72 -20.89
N ASN A 151 13.74 29.28 -19.72
CA ASN A 151 13.02 30.54 -19.60
C ASN A 151 13.83 31.70 -20.19
N TRP A 152 15.14 31.76 -19.90
CA TRP A 152 16.04 32.73 -20.51
C TRP A 152 16.03 32.63 -22.04
N ARG A 153 16.18 31.42 -22.61
CA ARG A 153 16.14 31.21 -24.07
C ARG A 153 14.81 31.71 -24.67
N LYS A 154 13.69 31.42 -24.00
CA LYS A 154 12.35 31.82 -24.45
C LYS A 154 12.11 33.33 -24.37
N THR A 155 12.61 33.98 -23.32
CA THR A 155 12.34 35.41 -23.05
C THR A 155 13.31 36.33 -23.77
N GLN A 156 14.60 35.97 -23.84
CA GLN A 156 15.64 36.81 -24.46
C GLN A 156 15.85 36.49 -25.94
N ASN A 157 15.48 35.29 -26.40
CA ASN A 157 15.64 34.83 -27.79
C ASN A 157 17.02 35.18 -28.41
N PRO A 158 18.13 34.74 -27.78
CA PRO A 158 19.47 35.14 -28.17
C PRO A 158 19.80 34.68 -29.60
N THR A 159 20.40 35.57 -30.39
CA THR A 159 20.81 35.28 -31.77
C THR A 159 22.28 34.92 -31.84
N LEU A 160 22.71 34.29 -32.94
CA LEU A 160 24.12 33.99 -33.17
C LEU A 160 24.97 35.28 -33.21
N ALA A 161 24.46 36.35 -33.84
CA ALA A 161 25.14 37.64 -33.92
C ALA A 161 25.32 38.26 -32.53
N TRP A 162 24.28 38.23 -31.69
CA TRP A 162 24.32 38.66 -30.30
C TRP A 162 25.34 37.86 -29.49
N ALA A 163 25.29 36.53 -29.58
CA ALA A 163 26.14 35.64 -28.80
C ALA A 163 27.62 35.78 -29.13
N LYS A 164 27.96 35.92 -30.43
CA LYS A 164 29.34 36.10 -30.92
C LYS A 164 30.05 37.31 -30.30
N LYS A 165 29.30 38.35 -29.89
CA LYS A 165 29.85 39.52 -29.18
C LYS A 165 30.52 39.12 -27.86
N TYR A 166 29.95 38.16 -27.15
CA TYR A 166 30.39 37.76 -25.81
C TYR A 166 31.21 36.47 -25.82
N ASN A 167 30.75 35.46 -26.57
CA ASN A 167 31.46 34.20 -26.73
C ASN A 167 31.04 33.49 -28.03
N PRO A 168 31.98 33.03 -28.88
CA PRO A 168 31.65 32.39 -30.15
C PRO A 168 31.02 30.99 -30.03
N ALA A 169 30.99 30.38 -28.83
CA ALA A 169 30.52 29.01 -28.60
C ALA A 169 28.98 28.83 -28.59
N PHE A 170 28.24 29.68 -29.31
CA PHE A 170 26.77 29.71 -29.28
C PHE A 170 26.14 28.36 -29.66
N GLU A 171 26.60 27.75 -30.74
CA GLU A 171 26.08 26.45 -31.20
C GLU A 171 26.26 25.36 -30.14
N LYS A 172 27.40 25.36 -29.44
CA LYS A 172 27.66 24.41 -28.35
C LYS A 172 26.69 24.59 -27.19
N VAL A 173 26.38 25.84 -26.86
CA VAL A 173 25.39 26.18 -25.81
C VAL A 173 24.01 25.67 -26.18
N ILE A 174 23.56 25.91 -27.41
CA ILE A 174 22.24 25.47 -27.86
C ILE A 174 22.14 23.95 -27.85
N VAL A 175 23.14 23.25 -28.41
CA VAL A 175 23.18 21.78 -28.40
C VAL A 175 23.17 21.22 -26.96
N PHE A 176 23.93 21.83 -26.05
CA PHE A 176 23.96 21.43 -24.64
C PHE A 176 22.61 21.63 -23.95
N LEU A 177 21.95 22.76 -24.20
CA LEU A 177 20.65 23.07 -23.62
C LEU A 177 19.55 22.13 -24.15
N ASP A 178 19.55 21.85 -25.45
CA ASP A 178 18.63 20.90 -26.08
C ASP A 178 18.83 19.47 -25.56
N ALA A 179 20.09 19.05 -25.41
CA ALA A 179 20.40 17.75 -24.82
C ALA A 179 19.90 17.66 -23.36
N SER A 180 20.07 18.74 -22.59
CA SER A 180 19.60 18.82 -21.20
C SER A 180 18.07 18.77 -21.11
N GLU A 181 17.37 19.52 -21.97
CA GLU A 181 15.91 19.52 -22.06
C GLU A 181 15.37 18.13 -22.45
N LYS A 182 15.93 17.52 -23.50
CA LYS A 182 15.54 16.19 -23.96
C LYS A 182 15.73 15.14 -22.87
N LYS A 183 16.86 15.18 -22.16
CA LYS A 183 17.15 14.26 -21.07
C LYS A 183 16.17 14.44 -19.90
N TYR A 184 15.88 15.69 -19.54
CA TYR A 184 14.89 15.99 -18.50
C TYR A 184 13.50 15.45 -18.85
N LEU A 185 13.02 15.71 -20.07
CA LEU A 185 11.71 15.20 -20.53
C LEU A 185 11.66 13.68 -20.52
N GLN A 186 12.74 13.02 -20.93
CA GLN A 186 12.84 11.56 -20.89
C GLN A 186 12.81 11.03 -19.44
N ASP A 187 13.50 11.67 -18.51
CA ASP A 187 13.53 11.28 -17.10
C ASP A 187 12.15 11.47 -16.44
N GLU A 188 11.43 12.54 -16.76
CA GLU A 188 10.06 12.76 -16.29
C GLU A 188 9.09 11.70 -16.82
N GLN A 189 9.17 11.38 -18.12
CA GLN A 189 8.36 10.30 -18.69
C GLN A 189 8.68 8.94 -18.05
N ASN A 190 9.95 8.68 -17.75
CA ASN A 190 10.37 7.45 -17.09
C ASN A 190 9.88 7.37 -15.66
N LYS A 191 9.90 8.47 -14.89
CA LYS A 191 9.32 8.53 -13.55
C LYS A 191 7.82 8.21 -13.58
N VAL A 192 7.08 8.81 -14.51
CA VAL A 192 5.64 8.53 -14.68
C VAL A 192 5.40 7.06 -15.02
N LYS A 193 6.23 6.46 -15.89
CA LYS A 193 6.14 5.02 -16.20
C LYS A 193 6.41 4.16 -14.97
N ILE A 194 7.45 4.46 -14.20
CA ILE A 194 7.80 3.71 -12.99
C ILE A 194 6.67 3.82 -11.96
N GLN A 195 6.14 5.02 -11.71
CA GLN A 195 5.00 5.22 -10.80
C GLN A 195 3.76 4.43 -11.26
N ARG A 196 3.48 4.39 -12.56
CA ARG A 196 2.38 3.56 -13.10
C ARG A 196 2.61 2.07 -12.87
N LEU A 197 3.85 1.59 -13.05
CA LEU A 197 4.21 0.20 -12.80
C LEU A 197 4.08 -0.16 -11.31
N GLU A 198 4.52 0.71 -10.40
CA GLU A 198 4.39 0.53 -8.95
C GLU A 198 2.91 0.44 -8.53
N LEU A 199 2.06 1.35 -9.04
CA LEU A 199 0.62 1.32 -8.80
C LEU A 199 -0.05 0.06 -9.34
N SER A 200 0.43 -0.48 -10.47
CA SER A 200 -0.12 -1.72 -11.03
C SER A 200 0.18 -2.95 -10.15
N ARG A 201 1.36 -2.98 -9.51
CA ARG A 201 1.76 -4.08 -8.61
C ARG A 201 0.92 -4.08 -7.34
N THR A 202 0.74 -2.92 -6.71
CA THR A 202 -0.07 -2.81 -5.49
C THR A 202 -1.53 -3.13 -5.73
N ARG A 203 -2.10 -2.71 -6.88
CA ARG A 203 -3.48 -3.08 -7.27
C ARG A 203 -3.65 -4.59 -7.44
N LYS A 204 -2.70 -5.28 -8.07
CA LYS A 204 -2.75 -6.74 -8.21
C LYS A 204 -2.64 -7.45 -6.85
N LEU A 205 -1.72 -7.02 -6.00
CA LEU A 205 -1.58 -7.58 -4.65
C LEU A 205 -2.84 -7.37 -3.81
N ALA A 206 -3.45 -6.18 -3.86
CA ALA A 206 -4.72 -5.92 -3.19
C ALA A 206 -5.82 -6.86 -3.70
N LEU A 207 -5.94 -7.06 -5.02
CA LEU A 207 -6.91 -7.99 -5.60
C LEU A 207 -6.68 -9.44 -5.12
N TYR A 208 -5.44 -9.91 -5.13
CA TYR A 208 -5.11 -11.25 -4.63
C TYR A 208 -5.41 -11.40 -3.13
N MET A 209 -5.05 -10.42 -2.31
CA MET A 209 -5.33 -10.43 -0.87
C MET A 209 -6.84 -10.43 -0.59
N THR A 210 -7.63 -9.61 -1.29
CA THR A 210 -9.08 -9.61 -1.17
C THR A 210 -9.67 -10.96 -1.60
N SER A 211 -9.20 -11.55 -2.71
CA SER A 211 -9.68 -12.86 -3.16
C SER A 211 -9.36 -13.97 -2.15
N ALA A 212 -8.14 -13.97 -1.58
CA ALA A 212 -7.73 -14.94 -0.56
C ALA A 212 -8.56 -14.78 0.72
N ALA A 213 -8.83 -13.55 1.15
CA ALA A 213 -9.68 -13.27 2.31
C ALA A 213 -11.11 -13.81 2.12
N VAL A 214 -11.69 -13.67 0.91
CA VAL A 214 -13.02 -14.23 0.59
C VAL A 214 -13.00 -15.77 0.66
N VAL A 215 -11.98 -16.41 0.08
CA VAL A 215 -11.84 -17.87 0.13
C VAL A 215 -11.67 -18.37 1.58
N LEU A 216 -10.84 -17.70 2.37
CA LEU A 216 -10.63 -18.04 3.79
C LEU A 216 -11.91 -17.85 4.61
N ALA A 217 -12.67 -16.78 4.37
CA ALA A 217 -13.96 -16.56 5.02
C ALA A 217 -14.96 -17.67 4.66
N PHE A 218 -15.01 -18.07 3.38
CA PHE A 218 -15.85 -19.18 2.93
C PHE A 218 -15.45 -20.52 3.56
N MET A 219 -14.15 -20.83 3.60
CA MET A 219 -13.63 -22.03 4.28
C MET A 219 -13.94 -22.01 5.78
N GLY A 220 -13.80 -20.86 6.45
CA GLY A 220 -14.14 -20.71 7.87
C GLY A 220 -15.61 -20.97 8.14
N LEU A 221 -16.51 -20.40 7.33
CA LEU A 221 -17.95 -20.67 7.40
C LEU A 221 -18.25 -22.16 7.19
N PHE A 222 -17.65 -22.77 6.17
CA PHE A 222 -17.81 -24.21 5.91
C PHE A 222 -17.35 -25.06 7.11
N ALA A 223 -16.17 -24.78 7.67
CA ALA A 223 -15.65 -25.48 8.83
C ALA A 223 -16.56 -25.35 10.06
N LEU A 224 -17.14 -24.17 10.30
CA LEU A 224 -18.11 -23.96 11.38
C LEU A 224 -19.38 -24.80 11.20
N THR A 225 -19.90 -24.87 9.97
CA THR A 225 -21.09 -25.72 9.69
C THR A 225 -20.79 -27.21 9.89
N GLN A 226 -19.59 -27.67 9.51
CA GLN A 226 -19.18 -29.05 9.71
C GLN A 226 -18.95 -29.37 11.18
N TRP A 227 -18.30 -28.48 11.92
CA TRP A 227 -18.10 -28.65 13.36
C TRP A 227 -19.44 -28.74 14.10
N GLN A 228 -20.41 -27.89 13.74
CA GLN A 228 -21.76 -27.97 14.30
C GLN A 228 -22.45 -29.30 14.01
N ARG A 229 -22.39 -29.79 12.77
CA ARG A 229 -22.96 -31.10 12.39
C ARG A 229 -22.31 -32.25 13.14
N ALA A 230 -20.98 -32.29 13.20
CA ALA A 230 -20.24 -33.31 13.93
C ALA A 230 -20.56 -33.29 15.44
N ASN A 231 -20.74 -32.11 16.04
CA ASN A 231 -21.15 -31.99 17.43
C ASN A 231 -22.58 -32.49 17.67
N GLN A 232 -23.49 -32.25 16.72
CA GLN A 232 -24.86 -32.75 16.77
C GLN A 232 -24.87 -34.29 16.69
N GLU A 233 -24.16 -34.86 15.70
CA GLU A 233 -24.02 -36.30 15.53
C GLU A 233 -23.37 -36.97 16.74
N SER A 234 -22.33 -36.36 17.32
CA SER A 234 -21.69 -36.87 18.53
C SER A 234 -22.65 -36.88 19.72
N LYS A 235 -23.49 -35.85 19.87
CA LYS A 235 -24.51 -35.81 20.94
C LYS A 235 -25.57 -36.88 20.73
N GLU A 236 -26.06 -37.05 19.50
CA GLU A 236 -27.03 -38.09 19.16
C GLU A 236 -26.46 -39.49 19.39
N ALA A 237 -25.22 -39.74 18.99
CA ALA A 237 -24.53 -41.00 19.24
C ALA A 237 -24.34 -41.28 20.74
N GLN A 238 -24.10 -40.24 21.54
CA GLN A 238 -23.96 -40.37 22.98
C GLN A 238 -25.31 -40.69 23.66
N ILE A 239 -26.39 -40.00 23.25
CA ILE A 239 -27.75 -40.31 23.73
C ILE A 239 -28.14 -41.76 23.39
N GLN A 240 -27.86 -42.22 22.17
CA GLN A 240 -28.13 -43.62 21.78
C GLN A 240 -27.33 -44.62 22.60
N ARG A 241 -26.06 -44.32 22.93
CA ARG A 241 -25.24 -45.15 23.82
C ARG A 241 -25.80 -45.20 25.23
N ASP A 242 -26.20 -44.06 25.77
CA ASP A 242 -26.78 -43.98 27.12
C ASP A 242 -28.12 -44.74 27.20
N GLU A 243 -28.97 -44.63 26.18
CA GLU A 243 -30.21 -45.43 26.07
C GLU A 243 -29.91 -46.93 25.96
N ALA A 244 -28.92 -47.33 25.15
CA ALA A 244 -28.52 -48.71 25.02
C ALA A 244 -27.96 -49.27 26.34
N GLU A 245 -27.17 -48.49 27.08
CA GLU A 245 -26.70 -48.84 28.42
C GLU A 245 -27.87 -48.95 29.40
N PHE A 246 -28.83 -48.03 29.37
CA PHE A 246 -30.00 -48.08 30.24
C PHE A 246 -30.81 -49.36 30.00
N ARG A 247 -31.10 -49.67 28.72
CA ARG A 247 -31.78 -50.93 28.34
C ARG A 247 -31.01 -52.17 28.77
N LYS A 248 -29.67 -52.13 28.68
CA LYS A 248 -28.82 -53.23 29.15
C LYS A 248 -28.92 -53.40 30.67
N ARG A 249 -28.84 -52.31 31.43
CA ARG A 249 -29.00 -52.34 32.90
C ARG A 249 -30.39 -52.84 33.31
N GLU A 250 -31.42 -52.42 32.59
CA GLU A 250 -32.78 -52.92 32.80
C GLU A 250 -32.85 -54.43 32.54
N ALA A 251 -32.33 -54.89 31.40
CA ALA A 251 -32.25 -56.31 31.07
C ALA A 251 -31.44 -57.12 32.10
N ASP A 252 -30.30 -56.60 32.56
CA ASP A 252 -29.47 -57.24 33.60
C ASP A 252 -30.22 -57.31 34.94
N SER A 253 -30.94 -56.25 35.32
CA SER A 253 -31.73 -56.26 36.56
C SER A 253 -32.91 -57.24 36.50
N LEU A 254 -33.59 -57.35 35.36
CA LEU A 254 -34.61 -58.35 35.12
C LEU A 254 -34.02 -59.77 35.16
N ARG A 255 -32.81 -59.97 34.60
CA ARG A 255 -32.12 -61.25 34.65
C ARG A 255 -31.78 -61.65 36.09
N ILE A 256 -31.21 -60.74 36.88
CA ILE A 256 -30.90 -60.98 38.31
C ILE A 256 -32.17 -61.31 39.09
N LEU A 257 -33.28 -60.61 38.81
CA LEU A 257 -34.58 -60.92 39.44
C LEU A 257 -35.10 -62.30 39.03
N ALA A 258 -34.92 -62.72 37.78
CA ALA A 258 -35.30 -64.04 37.30
C ALA A 258 -34.43 -65.14 37.93
N GLU A 259 -33.11 -64.94 38.00
CA GLU A 259 -32.15 -65.82 38.69
C GLU A 259 -32.53 -65.97 40.17
N GLY A 260 -32.75 -64.85 40.89
CA GLY A 260 -33.15 -64.90 42.30
C GLY A 260 -34.52 -65.57 42.53
N LYS A 261 -35.45 -65.54 41.56
CA LYS A 261 -36.69 -66.32 41.62
C LYS A 261 -36.44 -67.81 41.39
N ALA A 262 -35.56 -68.17 40.47
CA ALA A 262 -35.18 -69.55 40.21
C ALA A 262 -34.48 -70.16 41.44
N ASP A 263 -33.54 -69.45 42.05
CA ASP A 263 -32.84 -69.88 43.26
C ASP A 263 -33.83 -70.10 44.42
N ARG A 264 -34.81 -69.19 44.59
CA ARG A 264 -35.87 -69.36 45.59
C ARG A 264 -36.74 -70.60 45.32
N ALA A 265 -37.11 -70.82 44.06
CA ALA A 265 -37.87 -72.02 43.69
C ALA A 265 -37.05 -73.31 43.94
N GLU A 266 -35.74 -73.29 43.69
CA GLU A 266 -34.84 -74.42 44.00
C GLU A 266 -34.75 -74.67 45.51
N ILE A 267 -34.61 -73.62 46.32
CA ILE A 267 -34.65 -73.72 47.79
C ILE A 267 -36.00 -74.29 48.26
N GLU A 268 -37.12 -73.84 47.70
CA GLU A 268 -38.46 -74.36 48.03
C GLU A 268 -38.60 -75.86 47.70
N ILE A 269 -38.09 -76.30 46.55
CA ILE A 269 -38.06 -77.72 46.16
C ILE A 269 -37.22 -78.52 47.18
N LEU A 270 -36.05 -78.02 47.54
CA LEU A 270 -35.15 -78.68 48.49
C LEU A 270 -35.79 -78.78 49.88
N LEU A 271 -36.45 -77.72 50.34
CA LEU A 271 -37.21 -77.72 51.59
C LEU A 271 -38.35 -78.74 51.55
N ALA A 272 -39.09 -78.82 50.45
CA ALA A 272 -40.16 -79.81 50.28
C ALA A 272 -39.62 -81.25 50.33
N GLN A 273 -38.45 -81.51 49.75
CA GLN A 273 -37.77 -82.81 49.84
C GLN A 273 -37.34 -83.15 51.27
N ILE A 274 -36.73 -82.20 52.00
CA ILE A 274 -36.34 -82.40 53.40
C ILE A 274 -37.56 -82.69 54.27
N ILE A 275 -38.67 -81.96 54.07
CA ILE A 275 -39.92 -82.20 54.77
C ILE A 275 -40.44 -83.61 54.46
N ALA A 276 -40.44 -84.03 53.19
CA ALA A 276 -40.86 -85.36 52.78
C ALA A 276 -40.00 -86.48 53.41
N ASP A 277 -38.67 -86.36 53.39
CA ASP A 277 -37.74 -87.31 54.02
C ASP A 277 -37.96 -87.37 55.54
N SER A 278 -38.14 -86.22 56.18
CA SER A 278 -38.45 -86.16 57.61
C SER A 278 -39.78 -86.84 57.96
N ALA A 279 -40.80 -86.70 57.11
CA ALA A 279 -42.08 -87.36 57.26
C ALA A 279 -41.97 -88.89 57.04
N GLU A 280 -41.11 -89.33 56.12
CA GLU A 280 -40.82 -90.75 55.91
C GLU A 280 -40.08 -91.36 57.11
N ARG A 281 -39.10 -90.65 57.67
CA ARG A 281 -38.44 -91.05 58.93
C ARG A 281 -39.42 -91.14 60.10
N GLN A 282 -40.36 -90.20 60.23
CA GLN A 282 -41.41 -90.28 61.25
C GLN A 282 -42.32 -91.50 61.05
N LYS A 283 -42.70 -91.82 59.81
CA LYS A 283 -43.46 -93.05 59.51
C LYS A 283 -42.67 -94.30 59.89
N ALA A 284 -41.39 -94.37 59.54
CA ALA A 284 -40.53 -95.49 59.89
C ALA A 284 -40.40 -95.66 61.41
N GLN A 285 -40.21 -94.55 62.15
CA GLN A 285 -40.21 -94.56 63.61
C GLN A 285 -41.54 -95.04 64.18
N ALA A 286 -42.68 -94.58 63.64
CA ALA A 286 -44.00 -95.03 64.06
C ALA A 286 -44.21 -96.55 63.82
N ILE A 287 -43.72 -97.09 62.70
CA ILE A 287 -43.75 -98.53 62.40
C ILE A 287 -42.88 -99.33 63.39
N ILE A 288 -41.67 -98.85 63.69
CA ILE A 288 -40.79 -99.46 64.70
C ILE A 288 -41.47 -99.45 66.07
N GLN A 289 -42.10 -98.32 66.44
CA GLN A 289 -42.87 -98.20 67.67
C GLN A 289 -44.03 -99.20 67.73
N SER A 290 -44.78 -99.38 66.62
CA SER A 290 -45.87 -100.35 66.57
C SER A 290 -45.37 -101.78 66.70
N HIS A 291 -44.24 -102.12 66.06
CA HIS A 291 -43.63 -103.45 66.21
C HIS A 291 -43.10 -103.70 67.63
N LEU A 292 -42.54 -102.68 68.28
CA LEU A 292 -42.15 -102.75 69.69
C LEU A 292 -43.36 -103.01 70.59
N LEU A 293 -44.44 -102.24 70.40
CA LEU A 293 -45.69 -102.43 71.15
C LEU A 293 -46.30 -103.82 70.90
N GLU A 294 -46.20 -104.35 69.68
CA GLU A 294 -46.69 -105.69 69.35
C GLU A 294 -45.83 -106.78 70.00
N LYS A 295 -44.51 -106.60 70.03
CA LYS A 295 -43.59 -107.50 70.74
C LYS A 295 -43.81 -107.46 72.25
N GLU A 296 -44.06 -106.29 72.83
CA GLU A 296 -44.45 -106.13 74.23
C GLU A 296 -45.78 -106.84 74.52
N LYS A 297 -46.80 -106.65 73.67
CA LYS A 297 -48.07 -107.40 73.77
C LYS A 297 -47.86 -108.90 73.72
N LEU A 298 -47.03 -109.38 72.80
CA LEU A 298 -46.73 -110.81 72.67
C LEU A 298 -46.01 -111.35 73.92
N SER A 299 -45.09 -110.57 74.48
CA SER A 299 -44.39 -110.92 75.72
C SER A 299 -45.33 -110.96 76.93
N ALA A 300 -46.25 -109.99 77.03
CA ALA A 300 -47.28 -109.95 78.07
C ALA A 300 -48.26 -111.13 77.94
N LEU A 301 -48.59 -111.53 76.72
CA LEU A 301 -49.45 -112.68 76.44
C LEU A 301 -48.75 -114.01 76.77
N ASN A 302 -47.45 -114.13 76.50
CA ASN A 302 -46.66 -115.28 76.93
C ASN A 302 -46.53 -115.36 78.46
N GLN A 303 -46.31 -114.23 79.15
CA GLN A 303 -46.33 -114.18 80.62
C GLN A 303 -47.71 -114.56 81.18
N ALA A 304 -48.79 -114.12 80.56
CA ALA A 304 -50.15 -114.52 80.94
C ALA A 304 -50.38 -116.02 80.72
N ASN A 305 -49.93 -116.59 79.60
CA ASN A 305 -50.02 -118.03 79.33
C ASN A 305 -49.16 -118.87 80.28
N GLU A 306 -47.98 -118.41 80.68
CA GLU A 306 -47.18 -119.06 81.72
C GLU A 306 -47.89 -119.01 83.09
N ALA A 307 -48.57 -117.90 83.41
CA ALA A 307 -49.38 -117.80 84.62
C ALA A 307 -50.58 -118.76 84.60
N VAL A 308 -51.24 -118.92 83.43
CA VAL A 308 -52.32 -119.89 83.24
C VAL A 308 -51.82 -121.33 83.37
N LYS A 309 -50.70 -121.70 82.74
CA LYS A 309 -50.09 -123.03 82.92
C LYS A 309 -49.70 -123.31 84.36
N LYS A 310 -49.15 -122.32 85.08
CA LYS A 310 -48.88 -122.44 86.52
C LYS A 310 -50.16 -122.65 87.33
N SER A 311 -51.28 -122.04 86.92
CA SER A 311 -52.59 -122.24 87.56
C SER A 311 -53.21 -123.62 87.25
N GLU A 312 -53.02 -124.15 86.05
CA GLU A 312 -53.50 -125.50 85.66
C GLU A 312 -52.72 -126.61 86.38
N VAL A 313 -51.41 -126.45 86.56
CA VAL A 313 -50.58 -127.36 87.38
C VAL A 313 -51.01 -127.32 88.85
N PHE A 314 -51.33 -126.12 89.38
CA PHE A 314 -51.85 -125.96 90.74
C PHE A 314 -53.24 -126.59 90.95
N LEU A 315 -54.05 -126.70 89.89
CA LEU A 315 -55.38 -127.32 89.94
C LEU A 315 -55.33 -128.85 89.83
N GLN A 316 -54.32 -129.43 89.18
CA GLN A 316 -54.08 -130.88 89.16
C GLN A 316 -53.52 -131.40 90.49
N GLU A 317 -52.66 -130.64 91.17
CA GLU A 317 -52.14 -131.01 92.50
C GLU A 317 -53.21 -130.95 93.61
N LYS A 318 -54.31 -130.20 93.41
CA LYS A 318 -55.40 -130.07 94.40
C LYS A 318 -56.45 -131.19 94.33
N THR A 319 -56.44 -132.02 93.28
CA THR A 319 -57.41 -133.12 93.10
C THR A 319 -56.91 -134.50 93.56
N GLU A 320 -55.65 -134.61 94.00
CA GLU A 320 -55.07 -135.86 94.52
C GLU A 320 -54.75 -135.85 96.03
N ALA A 321 -55.17 -134.80 96.76
CA ALA A 321 -55.10 -134.74 98.21
C ALA A 321 -56.46 -134.39 98.82
N GLU A 322 -57.19 -135.46 99.16
CA GLU A 322 -58.41 -135.59 100.01
C GLU A 322 -59.80 -135.38 99.37
#